data_AF-A0A182T7Y7-F1
#
_entry.id   AF-A0A182T7Y7-F1
#
_cell.length_a   1.000
_cell.length_b   1.000
_cell.length_c   1.000
_cell.angle_alpha   90.00
_cell.angle_beta   90.00
_cell.angle_gamma   90.00
#
_symmetry.space_group_name_H-M   'P 1'
#
loop_
_entity.id
_entity.type
_entity.pdbx_description
1 polymer ?
#
loop_
_entity_poly.entity_id
_entity_poly.type
_entity_poly.pdbx_seq_one_letter_code
_entity_poly.pdbx_strand_id
1 'polypeptide(L)'
;MNAYINLFTYAQQFYGRKFSDEFSFSMFYSIPPYHDLIFSDATRGLRVVDSDKRWFDAYLGPNFMRARRITDCHAGASSLQISAFGSLLLAVVGALYWPRNIL
;
A
#
# COMPACT_ATOMS: atom_id res chain seq x y z
N MET A 1 -16.86 -4.93 -15.36
CA MET A 1 -15.65 -4.16 -15.74
C MET A 1 -15.98 -2.92 -16.58
N ASN A 2 -16.67 -3.08 -17.72
CA ASN A 2 -16.95 -1.96 -18.64
C ASN A 2 -17.80 -0.84 -18.01
N ALA A 3 -18.69 -1.17 -17.07
CA ALA A 3 -19.47 -0.16 -16.34
C ALA A 3 -18.58 0.87 -15.62
N TYR A 4 -17.55 0.42 -14.88
CA TYR A 4 -16.62 1.31 -14.19
C TYR A 4 -15.74 2.10 -15.15
N ILE A 5 -15.25 1.45 -16.21
CA ILE A 5 -14.45 2.13 -17.24
C ILE A 5 -15.25 3.26 -17.87
N ASN A 6 -16.49 2.99 -18.28
CA ASN A 6 -17.36 3.98 -18.90
C ASN A 6 -17.71 5.09 -17.90
N LEU A 7 -18.11 4.72 -16.68
CA LEU A 7 -18.41 5.68 -15.61
C LEU A 7 -17.27 6.67 -15.41
N PHE A 8 -16.04 6.18 -15.23
CA PHE A 8 -14.88 7.04 -15.01
C PHE A 8 -14.42 7.79 -16.26
N THR A 9 -14.64 7.22 -17.45
CA THR A 9 -14.38 7.91 -18.73
C THR A 9 -15.28 9.13 -18.86
N TYR A 10 -16.58 8.98 -18.60
CA TYR A 10 -17.51 10.11 -18.62
C TYR A 10 -17.24 11.07 -17.46
N ALA A 11 -17.04 10.57 -16.25
CA ALA A 11 -16.77 11.41 -15.08
C ALA A 11 -15.54 12.31 -15.30
N GLN A 12 -14.44 11.80 -15.86
CA GLN A 12 -13.26 12.65 -16.12
C GLN A 12 -13.49 13.65 -17.25
N GLN A 13 -14.36 13.37 -18.23
CA GLN A 13 -14.70 14.34 -19.28
C GLN A 13 -15.43 15.56 -18.72
N PHE A 14 -16.32 15.36 -17.74
CA PHE A 14 -17.07 16.46 -17.11
C PHE A 14 -16.31 17.11 -15.95
N TYR A 15 -15.59 16.33 -15.14
CA TYR A 15 -15.03 16.75 -13.85
C TYR A 15 -13.51 16.64 -13.75
N GLY A 16 -12.80 16.21 -14.79
CA GLY A 16 -11.33 16.05 -14.81
C GLY A 16 -10.54 17.35 -14.95
N ARG A 17 -11.14 18.49 -14.59
CA ARG A 17 -10.53 19.82 -14.73
C ARG A 17 -9.43 20.01 -13.69
N LYS A 18 -8.37 20.74 -14.06
CA LYS A 18 -7.21 21.01 -13.19
C LYS A 18 -7.50 22.04 -12.09
N PHE A 19 -8.44 22.95 -12.32
CA PHE A 19 -8.78 24.04 -11.41
C PHE A 19 -10.23 23.92 -11.00
N SER A 20 -10.47 23.97 -9.68
CA SER A 20 -11.81 24.00 -9.13
C SER A 20 -12.45 25.37 -9.34
N ASP A 21 -13.70 25.37 -9.76
CA ASP A 21 -14.57 26.52 -9.75
C ASP A 21 -15.63 26.32 -8.66
N GLU A 22 -16.09 27.39 -8.02
CA GLU A 22 -17.05 27.34 -6.91
C GLU A 22 -18.38 26.68 -7.32
N PHE A 23 -18.69 26.70 -8.62
CA PHE A 23 -19.94 26.17 -9.19
C PHE A 23 -19.81 24.76 -9.77
N SER A 24 -18.62 24.13 -9.74
CA SER A 24 -18.44 22.82 -10.36
C SER A 24 -17.52 21.89 -9.57
N PHE A 25 -17.88 20.60 -9.57
CA PHE A 25 -17.07 19.56 -8.97
C PHE A 25 -15.79 19.30 -9.78
N SER A 26 -14.66 19.07 -9.09
CA SER A 26 -13.37 18.73 -9.70
C SER A 26 -12.83 17.43 -9.09
N MET A 27 -12.65 16.42 -9.92
CA MET A 27 -12.35 15.04 -9.52
C MET A 27 -10.90 14.84 -9.03
N PHE A 28 -9.96 15.65 -9.50
CA PHE A 28 -8.53 15.56 -9.16
C PHE A 28 -8.07 16.73 -8.27
N TYR A 29 -8.99 17.34 -7.52
CA TYR A 29 -8.69 18.45 -6.63
C TYR A 29 -9.26 18.19 -5.24
N SER A 30 -8.42 18.36 -4.23
CA SER A 30 -8.79 18.31 -2.83
C SER A 30 -8.90 19.72 -2.26
N ILE A 31 -9.96 19.98 -1.49
CA ILE A 31 -10.17 21.28 -0.86
C ILE A 31 -9.20 21.45 0.32
N PRO A 32 -8.46 22.57 0.42
CA PRO A 32 -7.61 22.85 1.56
C PRO A 32 -8.37 22.80 2.89
N PRO A 33 -7.79 22.26 3.97
CA PRO A 33 -6.37 21.87 4.12
C PRO A 33 -6.06 20.41 3.73
N TYR A 34 -6.97 19.71 3.04
CA TYR A 34 -6.80 18.29 2.71
C TYR A 34 -6.12 18.11 1.35
N HIS A 35 -5.51 16.93 1.18
CA HIS A 35 -4.78 16.55 -0.04
C HIS A 35 -5.07 15.09 -0.39
N ASP A 36 -4.97 14.77 -1.68
CA ASP A 36 -5.04 13.41 -2.22
C ASP A 36 -6.25 12.58 -1.73
N LEU A 37 -7.45 13.19 -1.64
CA LEU A 37 -8.63 12.57 -1.00
C LEU A 37 -9.10 11.28 -1.69
N ILE A 38 -9.60 11.38 -2.93
CA ILE A 38 -10.04 10.21 -3.73
C ILE A 38 -8.97 9.84 -4.73
N PHE A 39 -8.46 10.86 -5.44
CA PHE A 39 -7.34 10.75 -6.37
C PHE A 39 -6.26 11.70 -5.89
N SER A 40 -5.02 11.43 -6.31
CA SER A 40 -3.95 12.38 -6.05
C SER A 40 -4.21 13.70 -6.78
N ASP A 41 -3.92 14.82 -6.11
CA ASP A 41 -4.05 16.17 -6.69
C ASP A 41 -3.09 16.39 -7.88
N ALA A 42 -2.08 15.54 -8.03
CA ALA A 42 -1.17 15.53 -9.17
C ALA A 42 -1.72 14.79 -10.41
N THR A 43 -2.90 14.17 -10.32
CA THR A 43 -3.50 13.35 -11.39
C THR A 43 -3.88 14.22 -12.59
N ARG A 44 -3.48 13.81 -13.79
CA ARG A 44 -3.82 14.51 -15.05
C ARG A 44 -4.99 13.87 -15.82
N GLY A 45 -5.34 12.63 -15.48
CA GLY A 45 -6.38 11.88 -16.16
C GLY A 45 -6.28 10.39 -15.84
N LEU A 46 -7.38 9.67 -16.05
CA LEU A 46 -7.44 8.23 -15.87
C LEU A 46 -7.25 7.54 -17.21
N ARG A 47 -6.34 6.56 -17.25
CA ARG A 47 -6.09 5.74 -18.44
C ARG A 47 -6.67 4.34 -18.26
N VAL A 48 -7.33 3.84 -19.30
CA VAL A 48 -7.82 2.46 -19.31
C VAL A 48 -6.63 1.50 -19.32
N VAL A 49 -6.68 0.50 -18.46
CA VAL A 49 -5.70 -0.58 -18.43
C VAL A 49 -6.05 -1.62 -19.50
N ASP A 50 -5.06 -1.97 -20.31
CA ASP A 50 -5.12 -3.01 -21.35
C ASP A 50 -5.69 -4.31 -20.77
N SER A 51 -6.49 -5.06 -21.56
CA SER A 51 -7.25 -6.20 -21.05
C SER A 51 -6.37 -7.30 -20.43
N ASP A 52 -5.19 -7.53 -20.99
CA ASP A 52 -4.18 -8.49 -20.54
C ASP A 52 -3.48 -8.07 -19.24
N LYS A 53 -3.52 -6.78 -18.89
CA LYS A 53 -2.86 -6.22 -17.69
C LYS A 53 -3.83 -5.89 -16.55
N ARG A 54 -5.08 -6.37 -16.61
CA ARG A 54 -6.09 -6.09 -15.56
C ARG A 54 -5.91 -6.94 -14.31
N TRP A 55 -5.10 -7.99 -14.37
CA TRP A 55 -4.66 -8.74 -13.20
C TRP A 55 -3.59 -7.94 -12.46
N PHE A 56 -3.64 -7.97 -11.13
CA PHE A 56 -2.81 -7.11 -10.28
C PHE A 56 -1.30 -7.32 -10.51
N ASP A 57 -0.87 -8.57 -10.61
CA ASP A 57 0.51 -8.98 -10.87
C ASP A 57 0.96 -8.64 -12.30
N ALA A 58 0.07 -8.80 -13.30
CA ALA A 58 0.32 -8.40 -14.68
C ALA A 58 0.47 -6.87 -14.83
N TYR A 59 -0.32 -6.09 -14.08
CA TYR A 59 -0.25 -4.62 -14.08
C TYR A 59 1.08 -4.10 -13.54
N LEU A 60 1.53 -4.66 -12.41
CA LEU A 60 2.75 -4.20 -11.71
C LEU A 60 4.03 -4.79 -12.30
N GLY A 61 3.94 -5.98 -12.88
CA GLY A 61 5.05 -6.68 -13.50
C GLY A 61 5.95 -7.43 -12.52
N PRO A 62 6.83 -8.29 -13.05
CA PRO A 62 7.57 -9.28 -12.27
C PRO A 62 8.58 -8.66 -11.29
N ASN A 63 9.20 -7.53 -11.65
CA ASN A 63 10.19 -6.86 -10.81
C ASN A 63 9.54 -6.30 -9.54
N PHE A 64 8.39 -5.63 -9.67
CA PHE A 64 7.65 -5.13 -8.52
C PHE A 64 7.16 -6.27 -7.65
N MET A 65 6.60 -7.33 -8.24
CA MET A 65 6.13 -8.50 -7.51
C MET A 65 7.27 -9.22 -6.76
N ARG A 66 8.48 -9.27 -7.35
CA ARG A 66 9.68 -9.78 -6.70
C ARG A 66 10.11 -8.90 -5.52
N ALA A 67 10.16 -7.58 -5.72
CA ALA A 67 10.51 -6.63 -4.66
C ALA A 67 9.52 -6.76 -3.50
N ARG A 68 8.20 -6.75 -3.79
CA ARG A 68 7.15 -6.93 -2.78
C ARG A 68 7.35 -8.20 -1.97
N ARG A 69 7.66 -9.34 -2.61
CA ARG A 69 7.89 -10.61 -1.89
C ARG A 69 9.05 -10.51 -0.88
N ILE A 70 10.09 -9.74 -1.19
CA ILE A 70 11.25 -9.57 -0.32
C ILE A 70 10.95 -8.57 0.80
N THR A 71 10.20 -7.51 0.52
CA THR A 71 9.93 -6.41 1.45
C THR A 71 8.66 -6.58 2.28
N ASP A 72 7.82 -7.56 1.96
CA ASP A 72 6.56 -7.82 2.68
C ASP A 72 6.87 -8.41 4.06
N CYS A 73 7.00 -7.52 5.04
CA CYS A 73 7.23 -7.88 6.44
C CYS A 73 6.08 -8.70 7.04
N HIS A 74 4.87 -8.67 6.47
CA HIS A 74 3.78 -9.53 6.95
C HIS A 74 3.99 -11.01 6.59
N ALA A 75 4.76 -11.32 5.54
CA ALA A 75 5.17 -12.69 5.24
C ALA A 75 6.14 -13.24 6.32
N GLY A 76 6.96 -12.39 6.93
CA GLY A 76 7.89 -12.74 8.02
C GLY A 76 7.36 -12.49 9.45
N ALA A 77 6.31 -11.69 9.61
CA ALA A 77 5.66 -11.42 10.91
C ALA A 77 4.68 -12.52 11.33
N SER A 78 4.57 -13.60 10.55
CA SER A 78 3.91 -14.83 10.96
C SER A 78 4.73 -15.51 12.07
N SER A 79 4.53 -14.96 13.28
CA SER A 79 4.83 -15.52 14.59
C SER A 79 6.23 -16.13 14.77
N LEU A 80 7.14 -15.33 15.32
CA LEU A 80 8.11 -15.90 16.24
C LEU A 80 7.31 -16.46 17.44
N GLN A 81 6.77 -17.67 17.32
CA GLN A 81 6.20 -18.40 18.46
C GLN A 81 7.36 -18.85 19.33
N ILE A 82 7.95 -17.91 20.08
CA ILE A 82 8.76 -18.29 21.21
C ILE A 82 7.78 -18.95 22.18
N SER A 83 7.79 -20.28 22.20
CA SER A 83 7.05 -21.04 23.19
C SER A 83 7.45 -20.55 24.58
N ALA A 84 6.53 -20.57 25.54
CA ALA A 84 6.83 -20.18 26.92
C ALA A 84 8.08 -20.90 27.47
N PHE A 85 8.31 -22.13 27.02
CA PHE A 85 9.51 -22.92 27.29
C PHE A 85 10.79 -22.33 26.69
N GLY A 86 10.75 -21.88 25.43
CA GLY A 86 11.89 -21.22 24.78
C GLY A 86 12.28 -19.92 25.49
N SER A 87 11.30 -19.14 25.93
CA SER A 87 11.52 -17.93 26.73
C SER A 87 12.17 -18.24 28.08
N LEU A 88 11.72 -19.31 28.75
CA LEU A 88 12.21 -19.74 30.05
C LEU A 88 13.66 -20.25 29.97
N LEU A 89 13.98 -21.03 28.94
CA LEU A 89 15.34 -21.51 28.70
C LEU A 89 16.32 -20.36 28.43
N LEU A 90 15.93 -19.37 27.61
CA LEU A 90 16.76 -18.20 27.35
C LEU A 90 17.00 -17.37 28.62
N ALA A 91 15.98 -17.22 29.48
CA ALA A 91 16.11 -16.53 30.76
C ALA A 91 17.03 -17.28 31.74
N VAL A 92 16.93 -18.61 31.83
CA VAL A 92 17.78 -19.44 32.69
C VAL A 92 19.23 -19.43 32.22
N VAL A 93 19.47 -19.55 30.91
CA VAL A 93 20.83 -19.43 30.35
C VAL A 93 21.41 -18.04 30.61
N GLY A 94 20.62 -16.98 30.39
CA GLY A 94 21.02 -15.62 30.73
C GLY A 94 21.39 -15.46 32.20
N ALA A 95 20.56 -15.97 33.12
CA ALA A 95 20.82 -15.92 34.56
C ALA A 95 22.01 -16.76 35.01
N LEU A 96 22.34 -17.86 34.32
CA LEU A 96 23.51 -18.70 34.62
C LEU A 96 24.81 -18.11 34.07
N TYR A 97 24.75 -17.40 32.94
CA TYR A 97 25.93 -16.75 32.34
C TYR A 97 26.19 -15.34 32.90
N TRP A 98 25.16 -14.64 33.40
CA TRP A 98 25.28 -13.33 34.03
C TRP A 98 26.30 -13.27 35.19
N PRO A 99 26.28 -14.18 36.19
CA PRO A 99 27.24 -14.13 37.29
C PRO A 99 28.68 -14.51 36.89
N ARG A 100 28.90 -15.07 35.70
CA ARG A 100 30.25 -15.45 35.22
C ARG A 100 31.01 -14.31 34.54
N ASN A 101 30.34 -13.19 34.21
CA ASN A 101 30.93 -12.05 33.50
C ASN A 101 31.13 -10.79 34.38
N ILE A 102 30.90 -10.90 35.70
CA ILE A 102 31.00 -9.79 36.68
C ILE A 102 32.18 -9.96 37.67
N LEU A 103 33.08 -10.94 37.44
CA LEU A 103 34.37 -11.04 38.14
C LEU A 103 35.54 -10.82 37.20
#